data_AF-A0A7J5TLV4-F1
#
_entry.id   AF-A0A7J5TLV4-F1
#
_cell.length_a   1.000
_cell.length_b   1.000
_cell.length_c   1.000
_cell.angle_alpha   90.00
_cell.angle_beta   90.00
_cell.angle_gamma   90.00
#
_symmetry.space_group_name_H-M   'P 1'
#
loop_
_entity.id
_entity.type
_entity.pdbx_description
1 polymer ?
#
loop_
_entity_poly.entity_id
_entity_poly.type
_entity_poly.pdbx_seq_one_letter_code
_entity_poly.pdbx_strand_id
1 'polypeptide(L)' 'MLTTVQVARLFGAETPEEIKTRQAYLAQLRFRGQGPRFVKHGRMILYPQSAVAEWLEEGETNCTRNV' A
#
# COMPACT_ATOMS: atom_id res chain seq x y z
N MET A 1 9.70 7.52 -5.64
CA MET A 1 9.02 7.20 -4.37
C MET A 1 7.57 7.66 -4.50
N LEU A 2 6.62 6.86 -4.04
CA LEU A 2 5.18 7.13 -4.09
C LEU A 2 4.66 7.43 -2.68
N THR A 3 3.76 8.39 -2.55
CA THR A 3 3.03 8.65 -1.30
C THR A 3 1.89 7.64 -1.13
N THR A 4 1.39 7.48 0.10
CA THR A 4 0.20 6.63 0.35
C THR A 4 -1.01 7.02 -0.51
N VAL A 5 -1.18 8.31 -0.85
CA VAL A 5 -2.24 8.77 -1.77
C VAL A 5 -2.00 8.27 -3.20
N GLN A 6 -0.77 8.40 -3.71
CA GLN A 6 -0.41 7.93 -5.05
C GLN A 6 -0.57 6.41 -5.15
N VAL A 7 -0.14 5.68 -4.12
CA VAL A 7 -0.37 4.25 -4.03
C VAL A 7 -1.88 3.97 -4.06
N ALA A 8 -2.68 4.58 -3.18
CA ALA A 8 -4.14 4.39 -3.16
C ALA A 8 -4.82 4.58 -4.54
N ARG A 9 -4.37 5.56 -5.34
CA ARG A 9 -4.87 5.78 -6.70
C ARG A 9 -4.53 4.64 -7.67
N LEU A 10 -3.35 4.03 -7.52
CA LEU A 10 -2.98 2.85 -8.31
C LEU A 10 -3.88 1.65 -8.00
N PHE A 11 -4.48 1.58 -6.80
CA PHE A 11 -5.49 0.58 -6.41
C PHE A 11 -6.91 0.96 -6.87
N GLY A 12 -7.05 1.93 -7.79
CA GLY A 12 -8.33 2.34 -8.35
C GLY A 12 -9.17 3.25 -7.45
N ALA A 13 -8.58 3.91 -6.45
CA ALA A 13 -9.29 4.96 -5.70
C ALA A 13 -9.26 6.28 -6.46
N GLU A 14 -10.42 6.78 -6.87
CA GLU A 14 -10.54 8.04 -7.62
C GLU A 14 -11.13 9.16 -6.75
N THR A 15 -12.07 8.80 -5.87
CA THR A 15 -12.73 9.76 -4.97
C THR A 15 -11.95 9.99 -3.68
N PRO A 16 -12.09 11.14 -3.02
CA PRO A 16 -11.46 11.40 -1.72
C PRO A 16 -11.80 10.37 -0.64
N GLU A 17 -13.03 9.86 -0.65
CA GLU A 17 -13.55 8.86 0.30
C GLU A 17 -12.90 7.49 0.07
N GLU A 18 -12.77 7.07 -1.19
CA GLU A 18 -12.07 5.84 -1.55
C GLU A 18 -10.58 5.94 -1.22
N ILE A 19 -9.95 7.10 -1.49
CA ILE A 19 -8.55 7.33 -1.15
C ILE A 19 -8.34 7.15 0.36
N LYS A 20 -9.20 7.72 1.20
CA LYS A 20 -9.12 7.54 2.67
C LYS A 20 -9.28 6.07 3.07
N THR A 21 -10.24 5.37 2.46
CA THR A 21 -10.48 3.94 2.71
C THR A 21 -9.25 3.11 2.35
N ARG A 22 -8.66 3.36 1.17
CA ARG A 22 -7.44 2.67 0.72
C ARG A 22 -6.21 3.04 1.55
N GLN A 23 -6.09 4.28 2.02
CA GLN A 23 -5.02 4.66 2.94
C GLN A 23 -5.12 3.91 4.28
N ALA A 24 -6.32 3.76 4.82
CA ALA A 24 -6.56 3.00 6.04
C ALA A 24 -6.21 1.51 5.82
N TYR A 25 -6.61 0.95 4.68
CA TYR A 25 -6.24 -0.41 4.29
C TYR A 25 -4.73 -0.61 4.20
N LEU A 26 -4.01 0.28 3.50
CA LEU A 26 -2.54 0.27 3.44
C LEU A 26 -1.90 0.40 4.83
N ALA A 27 -2.52 1.14 5.76
CA ALA A 27 -2.05 1.21 7.14
C ALA A 27 -2.19 -0.12 7.90
N GLN A 28 -3.31 -0.81 7.71
CA GLN A 28 -3.52 -2.15 8.27
C GLN A 28 -2.53 -3.16 7.70
N LEU A 29 -2.27 -3.11 6.38
CA LEU A 29 -1.27 -3.98 5.75
C LEU A 29 0.14 -3.76 6.30
N ARG A 30 0.54 -2.49 6.53
CA ARG A 30 1.83 -2.18 7.18
C ARG A 30 1.89 -2.76 8.59
N PHE A 31 0.81 -2.61 9.37
CA PHE A 31 0.74 -3.16 10.73
C PHE A 31 0.86 -4.68 10.75
N ARG A 32 0.26 -5.36 9.76
CA ARG A 32 0.31 -6.82 9.61
C ARG A 32 1.58 -7.35 8.94
N GLY A 33 2.43 -6.47 8.39
CA GLY A 33 3.60 -6.87 7.60
C GLY A 33 3.26 -7.51 6.24
N GLN A 34 2.04 -7.27 5.73
CA GLN A 34 1.48 -7.91 4.52
C GLN A 34 1.40 -6.95 3.31
N GLY A 35 1.91 -5.73 3.47
CA GLY A 35 1.88 -4.70 2.43
C GLY A 35 3.23 -4.48 1.74
N PRO A 36 3.26 -3.58 0.75
CA PRO A 36 4.48 -3.26 0.06
C PRO A 36 5.48 -2.62 1.03
N ARG A 37 6.77 -2.82 0.74
CA ARG A 37 7.86 -2.21 1.53
C ARG A 37 7.67 -0.69 1.59
N PHE A 38 7.93 -0.12 2.75
CA PHE A 38 7.75 1.30 2.99
C PHE A 38 8.95 1.92 3.69
N VAL A 39 9.10 3.23 3.51
CA VAL A 39 10.10 4.06 4.17
C VAL A 39 9.36 5.12 4.98
N LYS A 40 9.66 5.18 6.28
CA LYS A 40 9.16 6.26 7.14
C LYS A 40 10.01 7.50 6.93
N HIS A 41 9.41 8.57 6.44
CA HIS A 41 10.07 9.85 6.21
C HIS A 41 9.40 10.93 7.07
N GLY A 42 9.89 11.08 8.31
CA GLY A 42 9.29 11.97 9.31
C GLY A 42 7.85 11.58 9.63
N ARG A 43 6.91 12.46 9.28
CA ARG A 43 5.45 12.24 9.45
C ARG A 43 4.81 11.50 8.27
N MET A 44 5.55 11.27 7.18
CA MET A 44 5.03 10.67 5.96
C MET A 44 5.50 9.23 5.79
N ILE A 45 4.70 8.44 5.08
CA ILE A 45 5.06 7.10 4.61
C ILE A 45 5.24 7.18 3.10
N LEU A 46 6.40 6.74 2.64
CA LEU A 46 6.75 6.67 1.22
C LEU A 46 6.94 5.21 0.83
N TYR A 47 6.58 4.91 -0.40
CA TYR A 47 6.68 3.59 -0.99
C TYR A 47 7.64 3.63 -2.17
N PRO A 48 8.70 2.82 -2.19
CA PRO A 48 9.48 2.61 -3.41
C PRO A 48 8.57 2.10 -4.52
N GLN A 49 8.68 2.68 -5.71
CA GLN A 49 7.81 2.30 -6.84
C GLN A 49 8.00 0.83 -7.22
N SER A 50 9.24 0.34 -7.20
CA SER A 50 9.56 -1.07 -7.45
C SER A 50 8.89 -2.00 -6.44
N ALA A 51 8.88 -1.65 -5.16
CA ALA A 51 8.24 -2.47 -4.13
C ALA A 51 6.71 -2.50 -4.25
N VAL A 52 6.09 -1.43 -4.76
CA VAL A 52 4.65 -1.41 -5.05
C VAL A 52 4.33 -2.26 -6.27
N ALA A 53 5.15 -2.17 -7.32
CA ALA A 53 4.99 -2.99 -8.52
C ALA A 53 5.18 -4.49 -8.22
N GLU A 54 6.25 -4.86 -7.51
CA GLU A 54 6.51 -6.23 -7.05
C GLU A 54 5.32 -6.78 -6.25
N TRP A 55 4.81 -6.01 -5.29
CA TRP A 55 3.66 -6.42 -4.49
C TRP A 55 2.36 -6.57 -5.30
N LEU A 56 2.16 -5.73 -6.32
CA LEU A 56 1.03 -5.85 -7.25
C LEU A 56 1.16 -7.07 -8.17
N GLU A 57 2.38 -7.36 -8.64
CA GLU A 57 2.69 -8.51 -9.51
C GLU A 57 2.59 -9.84 -8.76
N GLU A 58 2.97 -9.90 -7.48
CA GLU A 58 2.75 -11.06 -6.61
C GLU A 58 1.26 -11.36 -6.38
N GLY A 59 0.39 -10.45 -6.85
CA GLY A 59 -1.02 -10.41 -6.56
C GLY A 59 -1.22 -9.92 -5.12
N GLU A 60 -2.16 -9.01 -4.93
CA GLU A 60 -2.67 -8.56 -3.61
C GLU A 60 -3.17 -9.71 -2.70
N THR A 61 -2.96 -10.97 -3.11
CA THR A 61 -3.43 -12.24 -2.58
C THR A 61 -2.35 -13.03 -1.82
N ASN A 62 -1.05 -12.71 -1.94
CA ASN A 62 -0.01 -13.41 -1.16
C ASN A 62 0.11 -12.92 0.30
N CYS A 63 -1.02 -12.51 0.88
CA CYS A 63 -1.20 -12.26 2.29
C CYS A 63 -2.14 -13.31 2.92
N THR A 64 -2.01 -14.57 2.50
CA THR A 64 -2.25 -15.77 3.33
C THR A 64 -1.67 -17.01 2.64
N ARG A 65 -0.59 -17.57 3.17
CA ARG A 65 -0.47 -19.02 3.32
C ARG A 65 0.09 -19.37 4.69
N ASN A 66 -0.80 -19.29 5.68
CA ASN A 66 -0.84 -20.21 6.80
C ASN A 66 -2.29 -20.70 6.88
N VAL A 67 -2.61 -21.70 6.05
CA VAL A 67 -3.19 -23.03 6.37
C VAL A 67 -2.77 -23.96 5.24
#